data_AF-A0A511ZA66-F1
#
_entry.id   AF-A0A511ZA66-F1
#
_cell.length_a   1.000
_cell.length_b   1.000
_cell.length_c   1.000
_cell.angle_alpha   90.00
_cell.angle_beta   90.00
_cell.angle_gamma   90.00
#
_symmetry.space_group_name_H-M   'P 1'
#
loop_
_entity.id
_entity.type
_entity.pdbx_description
1 polymer ?
#
loop_
_entity_poly.entity_id
_entity_poly.type
_entity_poly.pdbx_seq_one_letter_code
_entity_poly.pdbx_strand_id
1 'polypeptide(L)'
;MYGYPNRERGWWLQGGTWSFSWSVAHSMRWYLAGSKKGLTARQVSSPEELDLGDVICYDFQGDGRFDHTTIVTAKDGAMPLVNAHTYDAYHRTWDYKDSYAWRENAKYVFFKINDQFS
;
A
#
# COMPACT_ATOMS: atom_id res chain seq x y z
N MET A 1 0.65 2.25 16.61
CA MET A 1 -0.65 2.79 16.12
C MET A 1 -0.94 4.09 16.86
N TYR A 2 -1.50 5.12 16.21
CA TYR A 2 -1.81 6.43 16.82
C TYR A 2 -3.02 7.08 16.11
N GLY A 3 -3.61 8.12 16.71
CA GLY A 3 -4.65 8.95 16.08
C GLY A 3 -6.08 8.76 16.62
N TYR A 4 -6.30 7.73 17.43
CA TYR A 4 -7.58 7.48 18.12
C TYR A 4 -8.02 8.69 18.97
N PRO A 5 -9.32 9.04 19.01
CA PRO A 5 -10.44 8.38 18.34
C PRO A 5 -10.80 8.96 16.96
N ASN A 6 -10.03 9.92 16.42
CA ASN A 6 -10.38 10.57 15.17
C ASN A 6 -10.08 9.65 13.97
N ARG A 7 -11.13 9.30 13.20
CA ARG A 7 -11.01 8.39 12.05
C ARG A 7 -10.21 8.97 10.89
N GLU A 8 -10.11 10.30 10.78
CA GLU A 8 -9.29 10.98 9.77
C GLU A 8 -7.80 11.02 10.11
N ARG A 9 -7.41 10.59 11.32
CA ARG A 9 -6.03 10.73 11.81
C ARG A 9 -5.39 9.41 12.18
N GLY A 10 -4.13 9.29 11.79
CA GLY A 10 -3.22 8.23 12.21
C GLY A 10 -3.51 6.88 11.56
N TRP A 11 -3.07 5.81 12.21
CA TRP A 11 -3.22 4.40 11.76
C TRP A 11 -3.56 3.56 12.98
N TRP A 12 -4.82 3.13 13.09
CA TRP A 12 -5.33 2.44 14.25
C TRP A 12 -6.64 1.67 13.98
N LEU A 13 -6.86 0.61 14.77
CA LEU A 13 -8.08 -0.19 14.90
C LEU A 13 -8.24 -0.46 16.40
N GLN A 14 -9.34 -0.02 17.02
CA GLN A 14 -9.57 -0.14 18.45
C GLN A 14 -11.06 -0.02 18.79
N GLY A 15 -11.55 -0.83 19.74
CA GLY A 15 -12.90 -0.69 20.29
C GLY A 15 -14.02 -0.84 19.25
N GLY A 16 -13.82 -1.66 18.21
CA GLY A 16 -14.78 -1.82 17.11
C GLY A 16 -14.80 -0.67 16.10
N THR A 17 -13.87 0.28 16.19
CA THR A 17 -13.73 1.41 15.24
C THR A 17 -12.29 1.49 14.69
N TRP A 18 -12.09 2.25 13.62
CA TRP A 18 -10.83 2.31 12.86
C TRP A 18 -10.62 3.66 12.16
N SER A 19 -9.36 4.00 11.88
CA SER A 19 -8.99 5.12 11.00
C SER A 19 -9.28 4.81 9.53
N PHE A 20 -9.55 5.83 8.71
CA PHE A 20 -9.74 5.65 7.27
C PHE A 20 -8.49 5.08 6.60
N SER A 21 -7.30 5.50 7.04
CA SER A 21 -6.03 4.94 6.58
C SER A 21 -5.93 3.42 6.80
N TRP A 22 -6.58 2.86 7.84
CA TRP A 22 -6.57 1.43 8.12
C TRP A 22 -7.45 0.63 7.13
N SER A 23 -8.50 1.24 6.58
CA SER A 23 -9.51 0.51 5.79
C SER A 23 -9.74 1.01 4.35
N VAL A 24 -9.16 2.13 3.95
CA VAL A 24 -9.40 2.77 2.64
C VAL A 24 -8.08 2.99 1.92
N ALA A 25 -7.91 2.40 0.74
CA ALA A 25 -6.69 2.47 -0.08
C ALA A 25 -6.22 3.92 -0.32
N HIS A 26 -7.14 4.81 -0.72
CA HIS A 26 -6.82 6.21 -0.94
C HIS A 26 -6.30 6.92 0.31
N SER A 27 -6.94 6.68 1.46
CA SER A 27 -6.50 7.25 2.73
C SER A 27 -5.16 6.65 3.19
N MET A 28 -4.93 5.36 2.95
CA MET A 28 -3.66 4.69 3.25
C MET A 28 -2.50 5.31 2.46
N ARG A 29 -2.69 5.56 1.15
CA ARG A 29 -1.69 6.19 0.29
C ARG A 29 -1.25 7.56 0.83
N TRP A 30 -2.21 8.41 1.21
CA TRP A 30 -1.89 9.73 1.76
C TRP A 30 -1.28 9.64 3.17
N TYR A 31 -1.73 8.69 3.98
CA TYR A 31 -1.13 8.43 5.28
C TYR A 31 0.35 8.05 5.14
N LEU A 32 0.69 7.08 4.28
CA LEU A 32 2.09 6.66 4.07
C LEU A 32 2.97 7.77 3.51
N ALA A 33 2.43 8.61 2.63
CA ALA A 33 3.17 9.76 2.06
C ALA A 33 3.49 10.86 3.09
N GLY A 34 2.67 11.02 4.13
CA GLY A 34 2.75 12.16 5.06
C GLY A 34 3.07 11.79 6.51
N SER A 35 3.03 10.52 6.88
CA SER A 35 3.19 10.09 8.28
C SER A 35 4.61 10.35 8.79
N LYS A 36 4.69 10.97 9.97
CA LYS A 36 5.96 11.26 10.68
C LYS A 36 6.08 10.50 12.01
N LYS A 37 5.08 9.67 12.36
CA LYS A 37 5.01 8.95 13.64
C LYS A 37 4.24 7.64 13.44
N GLY A 38 4.59 6.60 14.19
CA GLY A 38 3.95 5.30 14.03
C GLY A 38 4.43 4.62 12.76
N LEU A 39 3.52 4.01 11.98
CA LEU A 39 3.88 3.47 10.67
C LEU A 39 4.28 4.63 9.76
N THR A 40 5.52 4.61 9.27
CA THR A 40 6.06 5.60 8.34
C THR A 40 6.68 4.90 7.14
N ALA A 41 6.79 5.62 6.03
CA ALA A 41 7.36 5.09 4.81
C ALA A 41 8.12 6.18 4.06
N ARG A 42 8.97 5.77 3.12
CA ARG A 42 9.52 6.64 2.08
C ARG A 42 9.04 6.20 0.72
N GLN A 43 8.71 7.16 -0.14
CA GLN A 43 8.39 6.85 -1.53
C GLN A 43 9.68 6.50 -2.29
N VAL A 44 9.59 5.49 -3.16
CA VAL A 44 10.67 5.08 -4.08
C VAL A 44 10.22 5.21 -5.53
N SER A 45 11.18 5.28 -6.45
CA SER A 45 10.86 5.58 -7.86
C SER A 45 10.54 4.33 -8.66
N SER A 46 11.02 3.16 -8.22
CA SER A 46 10.86 1.92 -8.96
C SER A 46 10.46 0.74 -8.06
N PRO A 47 9.75 -0.26 -8.61
CA PRO A 47 9.34 -1.45 -7.86
C PRO A 47 10.52 -2.32 -7.41
N GLU A 48 11.64 -2.30 -8.14
CA GLU A 48 12.85 -3.07 -7.83
C GLU A 48 13.49 -2.64 -6.52
N GLU A 49 13.27 -1.38 -6.13
CA GLU A 49 13.73 -0.90 -4.84
C GLU A 49 13.02 -1.64 -3.71
N LEU A 50 11.76 -2.04 -3.86
CA LEU A 50 10.93 -2.61 -2.77
C LEU A 50 11.46 -3.95 -2.24
N ASP A 51 11.32 -4.14 -0.93
CA ASP A 51 11.65 -5.33 -0.17
C ASP A 51 10.39 -5.94 0.47
N LEU A 52 10.57 -7.09 1.13
CA LEU A 52 9.47 -7.77 1.84
C LEU A 52 8.85 -6.83 2.89
N GLY A 53 7.52 -6.76 2.90
CA GLY A 53 6.76 -5.89 3.79
C GLY A 53 6.44 -4.51 3.21
N ASP A 54 7.08 -4.14 2.09
CA ASP A 54 6.80 -2.88 1.42
C ASP A 54 5.44 -2.87 0.72
N VAL A 55 4.93 -1.67 0.45
CA VAL A 55 3.54 -1.47 -0.02
C VAL A 55 3.53 -0.80 -1.39
N ILE A 56 2.61 -1.27 -2.24
CA ILE A 56 2.29 -0.62 -3.51
C ILE A 56 0.85 -0.11 -3.43
N CYS A 57 0.65 1.16 -3.80
CA CYS A 57 -0.68 1.74 -3.98
C CYS A 57 -1.01 1.89 -5.46
N TYR A 58 -2.22 1.52 -5.84
CA TYR A 58 -2.70 1.49 -7.22
C TYR A 58 -3.87 2.46 -7.39
N ASP A 59 -3.77 3.30 -8.41
CA ASP A 59 -4.89 4.00 -9.04
C ASP A 59 -5.09 3.29 -10.38
N PHE A 60 -5.99 2.32 -10.42
CA PHE A 60 -6.12 1.45 -11.58
C PHE A 60 -6.73 2.17 -12.78
N GLN A 61 -7.53 3.20 -12.53
CA GLN A 61 -8.25 3.99 -13.52
C GLN A 61 -7.49 5.24 -13.95
N GLY A 62 -6.38 5.57 -13.29
CA GLY A 62 -5.58 6.76 -13.54
C GLY A 62 -6.32 8.07 -13.29
N ASP A 63 -7.31 8.10 -12.41
CA ASP A 63 -8.19 9.25 -12.15
C ASP A 63 -7.78 10.07 -10.91
N GLY A 64 -6.69 9.68 -10.24
CA GLY A 64 -6.17 10.29 -9.03
C GLY A 64 -6.73 9.69 -7.74
N ARG A 65 -7.73 8.81 -7.82
CA ARG A 65 -8.20 8.01 -6.70
C ARG A 65 -7.40 6.71 -6.64
N PHE A 66 -6.95 6.36 -5.44
CA PHE A 66 -6.19 5.12 -5.24
C PHE A 66 -7.15 4.10 -4.67
N ASP A 67 -7.34 3.00 -5.38
CA ASP A 67 -8.45 2.08 -5.16
C ASP A 67 -7.97 0.75 -4.59
N HIS A 68 -6.67 0.49 -4.67
CA HIS A 68 -6.10 -0.76 -4.22
C HIS A 68 -4.72 -0.58 -3.60
N THR A 69 -4.38 -1.48 -2.68
CA THR A 69 -3.05 -1.58 -2.07
C THR A 69 -2.66 -3.04 -1.95
N THR A 70 -1.38 -3.32 -2.13
CA THR A 70 -0.80 -4.66 -1.98
C THR A 70 0.46 -4.59 -1.12
N ILE A 71 0.86 -5.75 -0.60
CA ILE A 71 2.09 -5.91 0.17
C ILE A 71 3.04 -6.85 -0.58
N VAL A 72 4.32 -6.47 -0.63
CA VAL A 72 5.39 -7.30 -1.18
C VAL A 72 5.67 -8.45 -0.23
N THR A 73 5.54 -9.67 -0.72
CA THR A 73 5.68 -10.90 0.09
C THR A 73 6.70 -11.89 -0.48
N ALA A 74 7.12 -11.69 -1.73
CA ALA A 74 8.21 -12.42 -2.35
C ALA A 74 8.90 -11.53 -3.40
N LYS A 75 10.00 -12.01 -3.97
CA LYS A 75 10.68 -11.40 -5.13
C LYS A 75 11.03 -12.48 -6.15
N ASP A 76 10.92 -12.13 -7.43
CA ASP A 76 11.49 -12.85 -8.56
C ASP A 76 12.65 -12.02 -9.11
N GLY A 77 13.88 -12.40 -8.74
CA GLY A 77 15.05 -11.55 -8.92
C GLY A 77 14.88 -10.20 -8.21
N ALA A 78 14.95 -9.11 -8.97
CA ALA A 78 14.74 -7.76 -8.45
C ALA A 78 13.25 -7.39 -8.33
N MET A 79 12.36 -8.08 -9.06
CA MET A 79 10.96 -7.69 -9.18
C MET A 79 10.14 -8.19 -7.99
N PRO A 80 9.33 -7.34 -7.34
CA PRO A 80 8.47 -7.76 -6.24
C PRO A 80 7.30 -8.62 -6.74
N LEU A 81 6.93 -9.57 -5.89
CA LEU A 81 5.69 -10.33 -5.97
C LEU A 81 4.80 -9.96 -4.78
N VAL A 82 3.52 -9.78 -5.05
CA VAL A 82 2.58 -9.17 -4.11
C VAL A 82 1.45 -10.11 -3.73
N ASN A 83 0.95 -9.89 -2.50
CA ASN A 83 -0.29 -10.48 -2.04
C ASN A 83 -1.35 -9.39 -1.82
N ALA A 84 -2.62 -9.75 -2.04
CA ALA A 84 -3.77 -8.87 -1.88
C ALA A 84 -5.01 -9.63 -1.38
N HIS A 85 -6.01 -8.90 -0.87
CA HIS A 85 -7.16 -9.48 -0.15
C HIS A 85 -8.50 -9.43 -0.93
N THR A 86 -8.61 -8.77 -2.08
CA THR A 86 -9.91 -8.70 -2.80
C THR A 86 -10.37 -10.07 -3.31
N TYR A 87 -9.40 -10.91 -3.69
CA TYR A 87 -9.52 -12.32 -4.02
C TYR A 87 -8.11 -12.92 -3.80
N ASP A 88 -7.97 -14.24 -3.89
CA ASP A 88 -6.68 -14.90 -3.71
C ASP A 88 -5.67 -14.42 -4.77
N ALA A 89 -4.84 -13.47 -4.37
CA ALA A 89 -3.67 -13.01 -5.09
C ALA A 89 -2.46 -13.42 -4.26
N TYR A 90 -1.82 -14.52 -4.66
CA TYR A 90 -0.61 -15.04 -4.03
C TYR A 90 0.56 -14.94 -5.00
N HIS A 91 1.63 -14.27 -4.58
CA HIS A 91 2.86 -14.08 -5.34
C HIS A 91 2.61 -13.57 -6.77
N ARG A 92 1.65 -12.66 -6.90
CA ARG A 92 1.31 -12.07 -8.19
C ARG A 92 2.38 -11.07 -8.61
N THR A 93 2.57 -10.87 -9.91
CA THR A 93 3.43 -9.78 -10.40
C THR A 93 2.92 -8.43 -9.90
N TRP A 94 3.84 -7.58 -9.45
CA TRP A 94 3.51 -6.29 -8.83
C TRP A 94 2.70 -5.35 -9.71
N ASP A 95 2.85 -5.45 -11.03
CA ASP A 95 2.21 -4.55 -12.01
C ASP A 95 0.71 -4.82 -12.16
N TYR A 96 0.23 -5.97 -11.69
CA TYR A 96 -1.19 -6.28 -11.52
C TYR A 96 -2.02 -6.13 -12.82
N LYS A 97 -1.37 -6.25 -13.99
CA LYS A 97 -1.96 -6.00 -15.32
C LYS A 97 -3.03 -7.00 -15.73
N ASP A 98 -2.95 -8.20 -15.19
CA ASP A 98 -3.88 -9.31 -15.38
C ASP A 98 -5.16 -9.16 -14.53
N SER A 99 -5.35 -8.03 -13.84
CA SER A 99 -6.55 -7.76 -13.06
C SER A 99 -7.66 -7.14 -13.90
N TYR A 100 -8.90 -7.58 -13.67
CA TYR A 100 -10.08 -6.99 -14.30
C TYR A 100 -10.26 -5.49 -13.99
N ALA A 101 -9.68 -5.01 -12.88
CA ALA A 101 -9.73 -3.60 -12.49
C ALA A 101 -8.71 -2.74 -13.25
N TRP A 102 -7.62 -3.34 -13.74
CA TRP A 102 -6.50 -2.63 -14.36
C TRP A 102 -6.89 -1.95 -15.68
N ARG A 103 -6.29 -0.78 -15.96
CA ARG A 103 -6.41 -0.03 -17.21
C ARG A 103 -5.05 0.48 -17.67
N GLU A 104 -4.92 0.82 -18.96
CA GLU A 104 -3.65 1.27 -19.56
C GLU A 104 -3.04 2.52 -18.90
N ASN A 105 -3.89 3.37 -18.31
CA ASN A 105 -3.47 4.60 -17.65
C ASN A 105 -3.20 4.45 -16.15
N ALA A 106 -3.21 3.22 -15.62
CA ALA A 106 -2.98 2.94 -14.21
C ALA A 106 -1.70 3.61 -13.67
N LYS A 107 -1.78 4.09 -12.43
CA LYS A 107 -0.67 4.72 -11.71
C LYS A 107 -0.32 3.91 -10.47
N TYR A 108 0.97 3.91 -10.14
CA TYR A 108 1.52 3.19 -9.01
C TYR A 108 2.29 4.15 -8.12
N VAL A 109 2.22 3.93 -6.81
CA VAL A 109 3.10 4.57 -5.83
C VAL A 109 3.73 3.48 -4.99
N PHE A 110 5.06 3.49 -4.94
CA PHE A 110 5.86 2.52 -4.24
C PHE A 110 6.32 3.10 -2.90
N PHE A 111 6.01 2.42 -1.81
CA PHE A 111 6.38 2.82 -0.47
C PHE A 111 7.27 1.77 0.18
N LYS A 112 8.50 2.18 0.49
CA LYS A 112 9.34 1.46 1.44
C LYS A 112 8.90 1.76 2.85
N ILE A 113 8.46 0.76 3.59
CA ILE A 113 8.13 0.91 5.00
C ILE A 113 9.43 1.12 5.77
N ASN A 114 9.45 2.14 6.62
CA ASN A 114 10.57 2.39 7.50
C ASN A 114 10.46 1.44 8.71
N ASP A 115 10.67 0.15 8.46
CA ASP A 115 10.74 -0.85 9.53
C ASP A 115 12.19 -0.96 10.00
N GLN A 116 12.43 -0.56 11.25
CA GLN A 116 13.70 -0.83 11.91
C GLN A 116 13.56 -2.13 12.71
N PHE A 117 13.95 -3.24 12.10
CA PHE A 117 14.30 -4.43 12.87
C PHE A 117 15.73 -4.22 13.39
N SER A 118 15.84 -3.65 14.59
CA SER A 118 17.06 -3.70 15.40
C SER A 118 16.97 -4.82 16.41
#